data_AF-A0A2T4CWU7-F1
#
_entry.id   AF-A0A2T4CWU7-F1
#
_cell.length_a   1.000
_cell.length_b   1.000
_cell.length_c   1.000
_cell.angle_alpha   90.00
_cell.angle_beta   90.00
_cell.angle_gamma   90.00
#
_symmetry.space_group_name_H-M   'P 1'
#
loop_
_entity.id
_entity.type
_entity.pdbx_description
1 polymer ?
#
loop_
_entity_poly.entity_id
_entity_poly.type
_entity_poly.pdbx_seq_one_letter_code
_entity_poly.pdbx_strand_id
1 'polypeptide(L)'
;MSENAPTKTFQQRVDEFIALANQQAADSSVDDANTSILFSAARFNAFSVARSVESAENLQAEKQAAIEYFTQRYAEMLNQNLEEHIARFDSFRQK
;
A
#
# COMPACT_ATOMS: atom_id res chain seq x y z
N MET A 1 -2.91 -17.48 -31.63
CA MET A 1 -3.89 -17.24 -30.56
C MET A 1 -3.15 -16.56 -29.43
N SER A 2 -3.22 -15.23 -29.33
CA SER A 2 -2.64 -14.53 -28.17
C SER A 2 -3.66 -14.64 -27.04
N GLU A 3 -3.35 -15.48 -26.05
CA GLU A 3 -4.16 -15.59 -24.84
C GLU A 3 -4.05 -14.27 -24.08
N ASN A 4 -5.11 -13.46 -24.13
CA ASN A 4 -5.29 -12.36 -23.20
C ASN A 4 -5.54 -12.97 -21.81
N ALA A 5 -4.46 -13.18 -21.05
CA ALA A 5 -4.58 -13.48 -19.64
C ALA A 5 -5.40 -12.35 -18.97
N PRO A 6 -6.41 -12.67 -18.14
CA PRO A 6 -7.23 -11.66 -17.51
C PRO A 6 -6.35 -10.74 -16.65
N THR A 7 -6.50 -9.42 -16.84
CA THR A 7 -5.79 -8.42 -16.04
C THR A 7 -6.29 -8.48 -14.61
N LYS A 8 -5.37 -8.59 -13.63
CA LYS A 8 -5.71 -8.62 -12.21
C LYS A 8 -6.56 -7.40 -11.82
N THR A 9 -7.55 -7.59 -10.97
CA THR A 9 -8.30 -6.47 -10.36
C THR A 9 -7.43 -5.72 -9.34
N PHE A 10 -7.90 -4.56 -8.87
CA PHE A 10 -7.24 -3.86 -7.76
C PHE A 10 -7.19 -4.74 -6.51
N GLN A 11 -8.32 -5.33 -6.11
CA GLN A 11 -8.41 -6.20 -4.94
C GLN A 11 -7.45 -7.39 -5.05
N GLN A 12 -7.40 -8.07 -6.21
CA GLN A 12 -6.47 -9.18 -6.41
C GLN A 12 -5.00 -8.77 -6.23
N ARG A 13 -4.62 -7.56 -6.66
CA ARG A 13 -3.26 -7.05 -6.41
C ARG A 13 -3.01 -6.75 -4.94
N VAL A 14 -3.99 -6.17 -4.24
CA VAL A 14 -3.87 -5.90 -2.79
C VAL A 14 -3.73 -7.20 -2.03
N ASP A 15 -4.57 -8.20 -2.32
CA ASP A 15 -4.56 -9.50 -1.65
C ASP A 15 -3.22 -10.22 -1.79
N GLU A 16 -2.55 -10.09 -2.94
CA GLU A 16 -1.20 -10.65 -3.15
C GLU A 16 -0.15 -10.02 -2.21
N PHE A 17 -0.20 -8.70 -1.99
CA PHE A 17 0.69 -8.04 -1.02
C PHE A 17 0.37 -8.44 0.42
N ILE A 18 -0.92 -8.57 0.77
CA ILE A 18 -1.34 -9.01 2.10
C ILE A 18 -0.94 -10.47 2.36
N ALA A 19 -1.06 -11.35 1.36
CA ALA A 19 -0.62 -12.74 1.48
C ALA A 19 0.89 -12.83 1.80
N LEU A 20 1.70 -12.02 1.12
CA LEU A 20 3.15 -11.95 1.39
C LEU A 20 3.45 -11.38 2.78
N ALA A 21 2.74 -10.32 3.19
CA ALA A 21 2.88 -9.76 4.53
C ALA A 21 2.54 -10.78 5.62
N ASN A 22 1.46 -11.53 5.46
CA ASN A 22 1.05 -12.59 6.38
C ASN A 22 2.09 -13.71 6.47
N GLN A 23 2.71 -14.08 5.35
CA GLN A 23 3.82 -15.04 5.34
C GLN A 23 5.01 -14.51 6.15
N GLN A 24 5.42 -13.26 5.95
CA GLN A 24 6.54 -12.67 6.69
C GLN A 24 6.23 -12.51 8.18
N ALA A 25 5.00 -12.14 8.53
CA ALA A 25 4.57 -12.00 9.91
C ALA A 25 4.58 -13.34 10.67
N ALA A 26 4.36 -14.47 9.98
CA ALA A 26 4.45 -15.80 10.58
C ALA A 26 5.88 -16.16 11.03
N ASP A 27 6.90 -15.68 10.31
CA ASP A 27 8.32 -15.91 10.61
C ASP A 27 8.93 -14.80 11.50
N SER A 28 8.17 -13.75 11.82
CA SER A 28 8.63 -12.58 12.60
C SER A 28 7.54 -12.05 13.52
N SER A 29 7.02 -10.84 13.26
CA SER A 29 5.91 -10.23 13.97
C SER A 29 5.05 -9.41 13.00
N VAL A 30 3.80 -9.14 13.39
CA VAL A 30 2.91 -8.25 12.63
C VAL A 30 3.50 -6.83 12.54
N ASP A 31 4.19 -6.36 13.58
CA ASP A 31 4.78 -5.02 13.62
C ASP A 31 5.98 -4.89 12.66
N ASP A 32 6.81 -5.94 12.57
CA ASP A 32 7.93 -6.00 11.61
C ASP A 32 7.42 -6.05 10.17
N ALA A 33 6.39 -6.86 9.90
CA ALA A 33 5.75 -6.93 8.59
C ALA A 33 5.10 -5.58 8.22
N ASN A 34 4.40 -4.93 9.15
CA ASN A 34 3.80 -3.61 8.93
C ASN A 34 4.84 -2.54 8.61
N THR A 35 5.94 -2.49 9.38
CA THR A 35 7.05 -1.56 9.13
C THR A 35 7.66 -1.80 7.75
N SER A 36 7.81 -3.07 7.36
CA SER A 36 8.32 -3.47 6.05
C SER A 36 7.38 -3.07 4.91
N ILE A 37 6.07 -3.20 5.08
CA ILE A 37 5.06 -2.75 4.09
C ILE A 37 5.14 -1.24 3.90
N LEU A 38 5.17 -0.46 4.99
CA LEU A 38 5.25 1.00 4.93
C LEU A 38 6.48 1.45 4.14
N PHE A 39 7.65 0.88 4.44
CA PHE A 39 8.87 1.25 3.74
C PHE A 39 8.88 0.75 2.29
N SER A 40 8.31 -0.43 2.01
CA SER A 40 8.18 -0.95 0.64
C SER A 40 7.29 -0.06 -0.23
N ALA A 41 6.15 0.40 0.29
CA ALA A 41 5.28 1.35 -0.38
C ALA A 41 6.02 2.67 -0.66
N ALA A 42 6.75 3.21 0.33
CA ALA A 42 7.54 4.42 0.15
C ALA A 42 8.59 4.29 -0.96
N ARG A 43 9.33 3.16 -1.00
CA ARG A 43 10.33 2.89 -2.05
C ARG A 43 9.70 2.79 -3.44
N PHE A 44 8.58 2.08 -3.56
CA PHE A 44 7.89 1.91 -4.83
C PHE A 44 7.30 3.24 -5.33
N ASN A 45 6.70 4.02 -4.45
CA ASN A 45 6.15 5.34 -4.77
C ASN A 45 7.24 6.32 -5.20
N ALA A 46 8.37 6.37 -4.47
CA ALA A 46 9.52 7.20 -4.83
C ALA A 46 10.09 6.83 -6.21
N PHE A 47 10.19 5.52 -6.51
CA PHE A 47 10.59 5.03 -7.83
C PHE A 47 9.60 5.48 -8.92
N SER A 48 8.29 5.40 -8.67
CA SER A 48 7.28 5.83 -9.62
C SER A 48 7.41 7.32 -9.98
N VAL A 49 7.66 8.19 -9.00
CA VAL A 49 7.86 9.64 -9.22
C VAL A 49 9.18 9.91 -9.95
N ALA A 50 10.26 9.25 -9.54
CA ALA A 50 11.55 9.39 -10.21
C ALA A 50 11.47 9.01 -11.70
N ARG A 51 10.61 8.05 -12.06
CA ARG A 51 10.37 7.66 -13.46
C ARG A 51 9.41 8.57 -14.24
N SER A 52 8.67 9.45 -13.56
CA SER A 52 7.75 10.39 -14.22
C SER A 52 8.36 11.75 -14.54
N VAL A 53 9.64 11.96 -14.21
CA VAL A 53 10.37 13.22 -14.43
C VAL A 53 11.65 12.96 -15.23
N GLU A 54 12.14 14.00 -15.91
CA GLU A 54 13.29 13.89 -16.83
C GLU A 54 14.64 14.23 -16.18
N SER A 55 14.65 14.84 -15.00
CA SER A 55 15.87 15.30 -14.33
C SER A 55 15.77 15.23 -12.81
N ALA A 56 16.94 15.27 -12.15
CA ALA A 56 17.03 15.36 -10.70
C ALA A 56 16.47 16.69 -10.15
N GLU A 57 16.59 17.78 -10.89
CA GLU A 57 16.01 19.09 -10.52
C GLU A 57 14.48 19.03 -10.54
N ASN A 58 13.90 18.39 -11.56
CA ASN A 58 12.45 18.17 -11.61
C ASN A 58 11.99 17.26 -10.47
N LEU A 59 12.74 16.19 -10.17
CA LEU A 59 12.44 15.33 -9.03
C LEU A 59 12.48 16.12 -7.70
N GLN A 60 13.47 16.99 -7.53
CA GLN A 60 13.59 17.83 -6.35
C GLN A 60 12.42 18.82 -6.23
N ALA A 61 11.94 19.37 -7.34
CA ALA A 61 10.78 20.25 -7.38
C ALA A 61 9.48 19.51 -7.03
N GLU A 62 9.29 18.29 -7.56
CA GLU A 62 8.09 17.47 -7.36
C GLU A 62 8.05 16.73 -6.02
N LYS A 63 9.20 16.61 -5.33
CA LYS A 63 9.37 15.79 -4.12
C LYS A 63 8.30 16.05 -3.06
N GLN A 64 8.06 17.32 -2.73
CA GLN A 64 7.15 17.67 -1.64
C GLN A 64 5.69 17.36 -1.99
N ALA A 65 5.26 17.70 -3.21
CA ALA A 65 3.92 17.40 -3.71
C ALA A 65 3.67 15.89 -3.77
N ALA A 66 4.67 15.09 -4.17
CA ALA A 66 4.58 13.64 -4.17
C ALA A 66 4.40 13.07 -2.74
N ILE A 67 5.16 13.57 -1.75
CA ILE A 67 5.01 13.15 -0.35
C ILE A 67 3.58 13.42 0.14
N GLU A 68 3.07 14.63 -0.11
CA GLU A 68 1.70 15.01 0.29
C GLU A 68 0.66 14.12 -0.37
N TYR A 69 0.78 13.90 -1.69
CA TYR A 69 -0.13 13.04 -2.44
C TYR A 69 -0.21 11.62 -1.87
N PHE A 70 0.93 10.96 -1.67
CA PHE A 70 0.92 9.56 -1.21
C PHE A 70 0.50 9.42 0.25
N THR A 71 0.91 10.35 1.11
CA THR A 71 0.55 10.32 2.54
C THR A 71 -0.93 10.60 2.76
N GLN A 72 -1.52 11.55 2.02
CA GLN A 72 -2.96 11.80 2.08
C GLN A 72 -3.76 10.57 1.64
N ARG A 73 -3.41 9.96 0.50
CA ARG A 73 -4.11 8.75 0.02
C ARG A 73 -3.99 7.58 0.99
N TYR A 74 -2.83 7.40 1.59
CA TYR A 74 -2.65 6.37 2.62
C TYR A 74 -3.55 6.63 3.84
N ALA A 75 -3.61 7.87 4.32
CA ALA A 75 -4.46 8.25 5.44
C ALA A 75 -5.95 8.00 5.15
N GLU A 76 -6.43 8.33 3.95
CA GLU A 76 -7.82 8.08 3.53
C GLU A 76 -8.15 6.58 3.53
N MET A 77 -7.29 5.75 2.93
CA MET A 77 -7.49 4.30 2.90
C MET A 77 -7.41 3.68 4.30
N LEU A 78 -6.45 4.11 5.13
CA LEU A 78 -6.33 3.64 6.50
C LEU A 78 -7.59 3.99 7.31
N ASN A 79 -8.07 5.23 7.19
CA ASN A 79 -9.29 5.67 7.85
C ASN A 79 -10.49 4.81 7.44
N GLN A 80 -10.69 4.55 6.15
CA GLN A 80 -11.77 3.68 5.69
C GLN A 80 -11.71 2.28 6.34
N ASN A 81 -10.52 1.66 6.36
CA ASN A 81 -10.38 0.32 6.95
C ASN A 81 -10.65 0.34 8.46
N LEU A 82 -10.17 1.37 9.17
CA LEU A 82 -10.44 1.53 10.61
C LEU A 82 -11.92 1.74 10.89
N GLU A 83 -12.62 2.55 10.10
CA GLU A 83 -14.08 2.73 10.21
C GLU A 83 -14.84 1.41 9.99
N GLU A 84 -14.41 0.58 9.04
CA GLU A 84 -14.99 -0.75 8.85
C GLU A 84 -14.78 -1.67 10.07
N HIS A 85 -13.60 -1.61 10.69
CA HIS A 85 -13.32 -2.34 11.93
C HIS A 85 -14.15 -1.82 13.11
N ILE A 86 -14.28 -0.50 13.25
CA ILE A 86 -15.10 0.16 14.29
C ILE A 86 -16.56 -0.24 14.14
N ALA A 87 -17.12 -0.13 12.94
CA ALA A 87 -18.52 -0.45 12.65
C ALA A 87 -18.86 -1.93 12.94
N ARG A 88 -17.87 -2.83 12.86
CA ARG A 88 -18.04 -4.27 13.10
C ARG A 88 -17.48 -4.72 14.44
N PHE A 89 -16.98 -3.80 15.27
CA PHE A 89 -16.19 -4.13 16.46
C PHE A 89 -16.93 -5.05 17.43
N ASP A 90 -18.21 -4.73 17.72
CA ASP A 90 -19.02 -5.54 18.63
C ASP A 90 -19.55 -6.84 17.99
N SER A 91 -19.74 -6.86 16.67
CA SER A 91 -20.13 -8.06 15.92
C SER A 91 -19.03 -9.13 15.91
N PHE A 92 -17.76 -8.73 16.02
CA PHE A 92 -16.63 -9.65 16.11
C PHE A 92 -16.37 -10.19 17.53
N ARG A 93 -16.87 -9.53 18.58
CA ARG A 93 -16.68 -9.95 19.98
C ARG A 93 -17.76 -10.89 20.52
N GLN A 94 -18.83 -11.13 19.78
CA GLN A 94 -19.93 -12.04 20.19
C GLN A 94 -19.71 -13.52 19.79
N LYS A 95 -18.48 -13.93 19.45
CA LYS A 95 -18.11 -15.33 19.22
C LYS A 95 -16.98 -15.75 20.14
#